data_AF-A0A1W9RBM9-F1
#
_entry.id   AF-A0A1W9RBM9-F1
#
_cell.length_a   1.000
_cell.length_b   1.000
_cell.length_c   1.000
_cell.angle_alpha   90.00
_cell.angle_beta   90.00
_cell.angle_gamma   90.00
#
_symmetry.space_group_name_H-M   'P 1'
#
loop_
_entity.id
_entity.type
_entity.pdbx_description
1 polymer ?
#
loop_
_entity_poly.entity_id
_entity_poly.type
_entity_poly.pdbx_seq_one_letter_code
_entity_poly.pdbx_strand_id
1 'polypeptide(L)'
;MLSQRKHPLLNQSRYREIFTFPVKDYYIKAGFNFSTEPFDKIAMEFIGLYHNKLKDAVIFPEVISVLKAFKKNNIRQIMISAMEHKSLIKSVKEKAIFDYFSIISGIDNHYAASKTDNAKKIVSELNLDLSKTCLIGDTLHDYEVANELGVCCLLIANGHQTYERLSKSGCEVVKNLDDTIRYFGLNHFETNTIKTK
;
A
#
# COMPACT_ATOMS: atom_id res chain seq x y z
N MET A 1 10.22 13.22 15.96
CA MET A 1 8.76 13.37 16.13
C MET A 1 8.23 12.93 17.51
N LEU A 2 8.11 11.63 17.84
CA LEU A 2 7.45 11.18 19.10
C LEU A 2 8.24 11.48 20.38
N SER A 3 9.53 11.10 20.43
CA SER A 3 10.40 11.32 21.60
C SER A 3 10.51 12.80 21.98
N GLN A 4 10.60 13.68 20.98
CA GLN A 4 10.64 15.14 21.17
C GLN A 4 9.41 15.69 21.89
N ARG A 5 8.27 14.99 21.81
CA ARG A 5 7.00 15.33 22.45
C ARG A 5 6.72 14.50 23.71
N LYS A 6 7.69 13.69 24.16
CA LYS A 6 7.55 12.75 25.28
C LYS A 6 6.37 11.77 25.11
N HIS A 7 5.98 11.48 23.87
CA HIS A 7 5.00 10.42 23.59
C HIS A 7 5.68 9.04 23.64
N PRO A 8 4.93 7.97 23.98
CA PRO A 8 5.43 6.61 23.89
C PRO A 8 5.96 6.31 22.48
N LEU A 9 7.14 5.69 22.41
CA LEU A 9 7.69 5.24 21.12
C LEU A 9 6.86 4.08 20.57
N LEU A 10 6.74 4.04 19.24
CA LEU A 10 6.09 2.93 18.55
C LEU A 10 7.14 1.89 18.15
N ASN A 11 6.86 0.63 18.48
CA ASN A 11 7.48 -0.50 17.79
C ASN A 11 6.59 -0.93 16.62
N GLN A 12 7.09 -1.85 15.79
CA GLN A 12 6.36 -2.33 14.60
C GLN A 12 5.00 -2.95 14.94
N SER A 13 4.92 -3.72 16.04
CA SER A 13 3.68 -4.37 16.46
C SER A 13 2.61 -3.33 16.81
N ARG A 14 2.94 -2.37 17.69
CA ARG A 14 2.02 -1.30 18.08
C ARG A 14 1.64 -0.43 16.89
N TYR A 15 2.59 -0.10 16.01
CA TYR A 15 2.31 0.64 14.79
C TYR A 15 1.20 -0.03 13.97
N ARG A 16 1.35 -1.34 13.69
CA ARG A 16 0.37 -2.10 12.90
C ARG A 16 -0.99 -2.25 13.58
N GLU A 17 -0.99 -2.28 14.91
CA GLU A 17 -2.21 -2.33 15.71
C GLU A 17 -3.03 -1.04 15.61
N ILE A 18 -2.39 0.13 15.53
CA ILE A 18 -3.09 1.43 15.59
C ILE A 18 -3.21 2.16 14.25
N PHE A 19 -2.37 1.83 13.25
CA PHE A 19 -2.37 2.52 11.97
C PHE A 19 -3.75 2.43 11.30
N THR A 20 -4.29 3.58 10.91
CA THR A 20 -5.65 3.69 10.39
C THR A 20 -5.78 4.91 9.49
N PHE A 21 -6.78 4.86 8.63
CA PHE A 21 -7.28 6.02 7.92
C PHE A 21 -8.56 6.53 8.62
N PRO A 22 -8.82 7.86 8.58
CA PRO A 22 -7.91 8.91 8.15
C PRO A 22 -6.65 9.00 9.04
N VAL A 23 -5.51 9.44 8.49
CA VAL A 23 -4.19 9.44 9.19
C VAL A 23 -4.22 10.27 10.48
N LYS A 24 -5.11 11.27 10.56
CA LYS A 24 -5.36 12.06 11.77
C LYS A 24 -5.70 11.17 12.98
N ASP A 25 -6.51 10.12 12.79
CA ASP A 25 -6.92 9.21 13.85
C ASP A 25 -5.76 8.31 14.30
N TYR A 26 -4.87 7.95 13.38
CA TYR A 26 -3.63 7.24 13.71
C TYR A 26 -2.75 8.08 14.65
N TYR A 27 -2.56 9.37 14.38
CA TYR A 27 -1.81 10.24 15.27
C TYR A 27 -2.47 10.41 16.65
N ILE A 28 -3.79 10.51 16.73
CA ILE A 28 -4.49 10.55 18.04
C ILE A 28 -4.17 9.27 18.82
N LYS A 29 -4.28 8.09 18.19
CA LYS A 29 -3.93 6.80 18.81
C LYS A 29 -2.45 6.68 19.18
N ALA A 30 -1.57 7.40 18.48
CA ALA A 30 -0.15 7.50 18.78
C ALA A 30 0.18 8.50 19.91
N GLY A 31 -0.82 9.22 20.43
CA GLY A 31 -0.70 10.12 21.58
C GLY A 31 -0.75 11.61 21.28
N PHE A 32 -0.94 12.02 20.01
CA PHE A 32 -1.02 13.43 19.66
C PHE A 32 -2.35 14.05 20.10
N ASN A 33 -2.26 15.31 20.57
CA ASN A 33 -3.42 16.12 20.91
C ASN A 33 -3.49 17.35 19.99
N PHE A 34 -4.47 17.37 19.09
CA PHE A 34 -4.60 18.44 18.11
C PHE A 34 -5.19 19.75 18.65
N SER A 35 -5.72 19.75 19.87
CA SER A 35 -6.10 20.99 20.55
C SER A 35 -4.87 21.79 21.01
N THR A 36 -3.72 21.12 21.19
CA THR A 36 -2.47 21.76 21.62
C THR A 36 -1.47 21.97 20.48
N GLU A 37 -1.50 21.10 19.47
CA GLU A 37 -0.61 21.20 18.32
C GLU A 37 -1.39 20.88 17.03
N PRO A 38 -1.56 21.83 16.11
CA PRO A 38 -2.35 21.62 14.91
C PRO A 38 -1.86 20.43 14.07
N PHE A 39 -2.80 19.63 13.56
CA PHE A 39 -2.51 18.45 12.73
C PHE A 39 -1.60 18.77 11.55
N ASP A 40 -1.86 19.87 10.84
CA ASP A 40 -1.10 20.23 9.63
C ASP A 40 0.39 20.43 9.92
N LYS A 41 0.73 21.00 11.08
CA LYS A 41 2.13 21.19 11.48
C LYS A 41 2.84 19.85 11.70
N ILE A 42 2.17 18.92 12.37
CA ILE A 42 2.70 17.57 12.64
C ILE A 42 2.80 16.77 11.34
N ALA A 43 1.77 16.83 10.49
CA ALA A 43 1.75 16.17 9.20
C ALA A 43 2.88 16.66 8.30
N MET A 44 3.15 17.97 8.26
CA MET A 44 4.26 18.54 7.50
C MET A 44 5.64 18.12 8.05
N GLU A 45 5.82 18.07 9.38
CA GLU A 45 7.05 17.51 9.98
C GLU A 45 7.24 16.06 9.54
N PHE A 46 6.19 15.23 9.64
CA PHE A 46 6.25 13.83 9.23
C PHE A 46 6.58 13.67 7.75
N ILE A 47 5.93 14.43 6.86
CA ILE A 47 6.17 14.40 5.42
C ILE A 47 7.63 14.73 5.10
N GLY A 48 8.21 15.75 5.76
CA GLY A 48 9.63 16.09 5.61
C GLY A 48 10.55 14.94 6.03
N LEU A 49 10.29 14.33 7.19
CA LEU A 49 11.05 13.16 7.67
C LEU A 49 10.88 11.95 6.75
N TYR A 50 9.67 11.72 6.24
CA TYR A 50 9.33 10.64 5.34
C TYR A 50 10.10 10.75 4.02
N HIS A 51 10.09 11.91 3.36
CA HIS A 51 10.81 12.10 2.10
C HIS A 51 12.33 11.91 2.27
N ASN A 52 12.89 12.33 3.40
CA ASN A 52 14.30 12.12 3.70
C ASN A 52 14.68 10.64 3.84
N LYS A 53 13.74 9.79 4.29
CA LYS A 53 13.93 8.36 4.54
C LYS A 53 13.41 7.45 3.43
N LEU A 54 12.60 7.96 2.51
CA LEU A 54 12.00 7.19 1.42
C LEU A 54 13.02 6.44 0.55
N LYS A 55 14.17 7.07 0.30
CA LYS A 55 15.27 6.47 -0.47
C LYS A 55 15.92 5.27 0.21
N ASP A 56 15.85 5.21 1.55
CA ASP A 56 16.39 4.12 2.36
C ASP A 56 15.40 2.94 2.44
N ALA A 57 14.15 3.13 2.00
CA ALA A 57 13.12 2.10 2.06
C ALA A 57 13.33 1.06 0.95
N VAL A 58 13.37 -0.21 1.35
CA VAL A 58 13.48 -1.36 0.46
C VAL A 58 12.11 -1.92 0.09
N ILE A 59 12.02 -2.58 -1.07
CA ILE A 59 10.85 -3.40 -1.43
C ILE A 59 10.86 -4.72 -0.66
N PHE A 60 9.69 -5.31 -0.44
CA PHE A 60 9.61 -6.67 0.09
C PHE A 60 10.32 -7.67 -0.86
N PRO A 61 11.00 -8.70 -0.34
CA PRO A 61 11.76 -9.66 -1.15
C PRO A 61 10.95 -10.29 -2.30
N GLU A 62 9.65 -10.48 -2.10
CA GLU A 62 8.71 -11.16 -3.00
C GLU A 62 8.21 -10.24 -4.14
N VAL A 63 8.45 -8.93 -4.08
CA VAL A 63 7.84 -7.98 -5.04
C VAL A 63 8.23 -8.32 -6.48
N ILE A 64 9.51 -8.54 -6.75
CA ILE A 64 9.97 -8.76 -8.12
C ILE A 64 9.46 -10.09 -8.70
N SER A 65 9.43 -11.17 -7.91
CA SER A 65 8.90 -12.46 -8.36
C SER A 65 7.41 -12.37 -8.67
N VAL A 66 6.64 -11.71 -7.81
CA VAL A 66 5.19 -11.50 -7.97
C VAL A 66 4.89 -10.65 -9.19
N LEU A 67 5.51 -9.47 -9.34
CA LEU A 67 5.26 -8.60 -10.49
C LEU A 67 5.59 -9.29 -11.83
N LYS A 68 6.67 -10.09 -11.87
CA LYS A 68 7.01 -10.91 -13.05
C LYS A 68 5.98 -12.01 -13.31
N ALA A 69 5.49 -12.70 -12.27
CA ALA A 69 4.48 -13.74 -12.41
C ALA A 69 3.18 -13.17 -12.99
N PHE A 70 2.71 -12.03 -12.49
CA PHE A 70 1.53 -11.34 -13.02
C PHE A 70 1.74 -10.96 -14.49
N LYS A 71 2.89 -10.37 -14.83
CA LYS A 71 3.22 -10.00 -16.23
C LYS A 71 3.25 -11.21 -17.17
N LYS A 72 3.86 -12.33 -16.75
CA LYS A 72 3.94 -13.57 -17.55
C LYS A 72 2.56 -14.19 -17.82
N ASN A 73 1.64 -14.06 -16.87
CA ASN A 73 0.26 -14.54 -17.03
C ASN A 73 -0.65 -13.49 -17.69
N ASN A 74 -0.08 -12.47 -18.35
CA ASN A 74 -0.81 -11.41 -19.04
C ASN A 74 -1.79 -10.62 -18.15
N ILE A 75 -1.52 -10.55 -16.84
CA ILE A 75 -2.31 -9.76 -15.91
C ILE A 75 -1.82 -8.31 -15.95
N ARG A 76 -2.72 -7.40 -16.32
CA ARG A 76 -2.46 -5.96 -16.27
C ARG A 76 -2.31 -5.51 -14.82
N GLN A 77 -1.25 -4.77 -14.52
CA GLN A 77 -0.93 -4.32 -13.16
C GLN A 77 -1.06 -2.80 -13.09
N ILE A 78 -1.77 -2.32 -12.07
CA ILE A 78 -2.04 -0.89 -11.84
C ILE A 78 -1.67 -0.59 -10.38
N MET A 79 -0.93 0.50 -10.15
CA MET A 79 -0.58 0.96 -8.82
C MET A 79 -1.40 2.20 -8.46
N ILE A 80 -2.11 2.13 -7.34
CA ILE A 80 -2.85 3.27 -6.77
C ILE A 80 -2.41 3.45 -5.33
N SER A 81 -1.91 4.63 -4.98
CA SER A 81 -1.29 4.91 -3.69
C SER A 81 -1.78 6.22 -3.09
N ALA A 82 -1.80 6.27 -1.76
CA ALA A 82 -2.01 7.51 -0.99
C ALA A 82 -0.73 8.36 -0.89
N MET A 83 0.36 7.97 -1.56
CA MET A 83 1.60 8.73 -1.64
C MET A 83 1.49 9.85 -2.69
N GLU A 84 2.15 10.99 -2.45
CA GLU A 84 2.24 12.07 -3.43
C GLU A 84 2.81 11.58 -4.77
N HIS A 85 2.16 11.95 -5.88
CA HIS A 85 2.42 11.36 -7.20
C HIS A 85 3.88 11.44 -7.65
N LYS A 86 4.53 12.61 -7.57
CA LYS A 86 5.93 12.75 -8.03
C LYS A 86 6.87 11.89 -7.20
N SER A 87 6.66 11.83 -5.89
CA SER A 87 7.45 11.02 -4.96
C SER A 87 7.23 9.54 -5.19
N LEU A 88 6.00 9.12 -5.50
CA LEU A 88 5.68 7.74 -5.88
C LEU A 88 6.42 7.34 -7.15
N ILE A 89 6.31 8.12 -8.22
CA ILE A 89 6.98 7.86 -9.50
C ILE A 89 8.49 7.76 -9.31
N LYS A 90 9.09 8.67 -8.55
CA LYS A 90 10.52 8.63 -8.22
C LYS A 90 10.89 7.33 -7.49
N SER A 91 10.17 6.99 -6.43
CA SER A 91 10.44 5.80 -5.61
C SER A 91 10.33 4.50 -6.42
N VAL A 92 9.29 4.38 -7.25
CA VAL A 92 9.03 3.19 -8.09
C VAL A 92 10.13 3.02 -9.16
N LYS A 93 10.63 4.13 -9.74
CA LYS A 93 11.77 4.12 -10.68
C LYS A 93 13.08 3.72 -9.99
N GLU A 94 13.40 4.33 -8.86
CA GLU A 94 14.61 4.00 -8.07
C GLU A 94 14.63 2.53 -7.63
N LYS A 95 13.45 1.95 -7.38
CA LYS A 95 13.27 0.54 -7.01
C LYS A 95 13.17 -0.40 -8.22
N ALA A 96 13.37 0.10 -9.44
CA ALA A 96 13.34 -0.67 -10.69
C ALA A 96 12.07 -1.50 -10.92
N ILE A 97 10.92 -0.99 -10.48
CA ILE A 97 9.61 -1.66 -10.64
C ILE A 97 8.61 -0.89 -11.51
N PHE A 98 9.02 0.25 -12.08
CA PHE A 98 8.16 1.12 -12.89
C PHE A 98 7.52 0.39 -14.08
N ASP A 99 8.31 -0.35 -14.84
CA ASP A 99 7.90 -0.98 -16.10
C ASP A 99 7.00 -2.22 -15.93
N TYR A 100 6.61 -2.57 -14.71
CA TYR A 100 5.60 -3.60 -14.45
C TYR A 100 4.18 -3.05 -14.47
N PHE A 101 3.99 -1.75 -14.19
CA PHE A 101 2.68 -1.14 -14.06
C PHE A 101 2.27 -0.41 -15.34
N SER A 102 1.05 -0.66 -15.81
CA SER A 102 0.50 0.10 -16.95
C SER A 102 0.07 1.52 -16.53
N ILE A 103 -0.31 1.69 -15.26
CA ILE A 103 -0.67 2.98 -14.65
C ILE A 103 -0.11 3.02 -13.23
N ILE A 104 0.45 4.17 -12.85
CA ILE A 104 0.86 4.49 -11.49
C ILE A 104 0.20 5.81 -11.09
N SER A 105 -0.63 5.80 -10.05
CA SER A 105 -1.36 6.96 -9.56
C SER A 105 -1.13 7.16 -8.07
N GLY A 106 -0.38 8.21 -7.73
CA GLY A 106 -0.39 8.79 -6.39
C GLY A 106 -1.50 9.83 -6.21
N ILE A 107 -1.59 10.42 -5.04
CA ILE A 107 -2.46 11.57 -4.76
C ILE A 107 -1.76 12.88 -5.22
N ASP A 108 -2.55 13.85 -5.66
CA ASP A 108 -2.05 15.18 -6.00
C ASP A 108 -2.29 16.17 -4.85
N ASN A 109 -1.31 17.01 -4.55
CA ASN A 109 -1.41 18.00 -3.48
C ASN A 109 -2.40 19.15 -3.79
N HIS A 110 -2.84 19.31 -5.05
CA HIS A 110 -3.63 20.46 -5.51
C HIS A 110 -5.12 20.17 -5.74
N TYR A 111 -5.50 18.91 -5.82
CA TYR A 111 -6.88 18.49 -6.01
C TYR A 111 -7.22 17.49 -4.92
N ALA A 112 -8.33 17.68 -4.23
CA ALA A 112 -8.83 16.87 -3.12
C ALA A 112 -9.18 15.41 -3.50
N ALA A 113 -8.55 14.84 -4.54
CA ALA A 113 -8.78 13.50 -5.03
C ALA A 113 -8.20 12.48 -4.05
N SER A 114 -9.08 11.70 -3.44
CA SER A 114 -8.72 10.57 -2.60
C SER A 114 -8.14 9.42 -3.43
N LYS A 115 -7.53 8.44 -2.77
CA LYS A 115 -7.15 7.16 -3.39
C LYS A 115 -8.35 6.53 -4.10
N THR A 116 -9.52 6.63 -3.49
CA THR A 116 -10.79 6.13 -4.02
C THR A 116 -11.19 6.82 -5.33
N ASP A 117 -11.09 8.16 -5.37
CA ASP A 117 -11.45 8.92 -6.58
C ASP A 117 -10.52 8.60 -7.75
N ASN A 118 -9.23 8.49 -7.48
CA ASN A 118 -8.25 8.06 -8.47
C ASN A 118 -8.55 6.65 -8.99
N ALA A 119 -8.95 5.74 -8.12
CA ALA A 119 -9.31 4.38 -8.52
C ALA A 119 -10.58 4.35 -9.38
N LYS A 120 -11.62 5.10 -9.01
CA LYS A 120 -12.85 5.24 -9.81
C LYS A 120 -12.56 5.81 -11.19
N LYS A 121 -11.71 6.84 -11.25
CA LYS A 121 -11.25 7.45 -12.51
C LYS A 121 -10.54 6.42 -13.39
N ILE A 122 -9.57 5.68 -12.87
CA ILE A 122 -8.83 4.67 -13.64
C ILE A 122 -9.74 3.55 -14.14
N VAL A 123 -10.65 3.06 -13.29
CA VAL A 123 -11.63 2.03 -13.67
C VAL A 123 -12.47 2.51 -14.86
N SER A 124 -12.93 3.76 -14.82
CA SER A 124 -13.72 4.37 -15.89
C SER A 124 -12.89 4.62 -17.15
N GLU A 125 -11.70 5.21 -17.04
CA GLU A 125 -10.83 5.56 -18.18
C GLU A 125 -10.35 4.32 -18.95
N LEU A 126 -10.07 3.23 -18.23
CA LEU A 126 -9.64 1.97 -18.85
C LEU A 126 -10.79 1.04 -19.19
N ASN A 127 -12.03 1.39 -18.84
CA ASN A 127 -13.22 0.55 -18.96
C ASN A 127 -12.97 -0.87 -18.43
N LEU A 128 -12.49 -0.97 -17.18
CA LEU A 128 -12.10 -2.24 -16.59
C LEU A 128 -13.32 -3.16 -16.37
N ASP A 129 -13.15 -4.43 -16.69
CA ASP A 129 -14.10 -5.47 -16.28
C ASP A 129 -13.94 -5.73 -14.77
N LEU A 130 -14.88 -5.19 -13.98
CA LEU A 130 -14.85 -5.28 -12.52
C LEU A 130 -14.84 -6.73 -12.03
N SER A 131 -15.50 -7.64 -12.75
CA SER A 131 -15.55 -9.08 -12.41
C SER A 131 -14.20 -9.78 -12.57
N LYS A 132 -13.27 -9.17 -13.31
CA LYS A 132 -11.90 -9.65 -13.54
C LYS A 132 -10.85 -8.73 -12.92
N THR A 133 -11.27 -7.81 -12.08
CA THR A 133 -10.38 -6.86 -11.40
C THR A 133 -10.32 -7.21 -9.92
N CYS A 134 -9.12 -7.21 -9.36
CA CYS A 134 -8.89 -7.41 -7.93
C CYS A 134 -8.00 -6.28 -7.40
N LEU A 135 -8.40 -5.68 -6.28
CA LEU A 135 -7.59 -4.75 -5.52
C LEU A 135 -6.80 -5.52 -4.47
N ILE A 136 -5.47 -5.38 -4.52
CA ILE A 136 -4.55 -5.96 -3.55
C ILE A 136 -4.03 -4.83 -2.64
N GLY A 137 -4.20 -4.98 -1.33
CA GLY A 137 -3.83 -3.96 -0.35
C GLY A 137 -3.44 -4.54 1.00
N ASP A 138 -3.09 -3.69 1.95
CA ASP A 138 -2.61 -4.09 3.28
C ASP A 138 -3.33 -3.34 4.42
N THR A 139 -4.41 -2.65 4.09
CA THR A 139 -5.24 -1.91 5.04
C THR A 139 -6.73 -2.12 4.81
N LEU A 140 -7.53 -1.93 5.86
CA LEU A 140 -8.99 -1.89 5.76
C LEU A 140 -9.48 -0.76 4.83
N HIS A 141 -8.69 0.30 4.63
CA HIS A 141 -9.02 1.34 3.67
C HIS A 141 -8.92 0.83 2.21
N ASP A 142 -7.99 -0.08 1.92
CA ASP A 142 -7.94 -0.75 0.62
C ASP A 142 -9.20 -1.59 0.36
N TYR A 143 -9.71 -2.25 1.41
CA TYR A 143 -10.97 -2.97 1.37
C TYR A 143 -12.17 -2.05 1.15
N GLU A 144 -12.23 -0.89 1.83
CA GLU A 144 -13.24 0.14 1.59
C GLU A 144 -13.22 0.60 0.12
N VAL A 145 -12.04 0.91 -0.42
CA VAL A 145 -11.86 1.29 -1.83
C VAL A 145 -12.36 0.17 -2.76
N ALA A 146 -11.99 -1.09 -2.50
CA ALA A 146 -12.40 -2.21 -3.33
C ALA A 146 -13.93 -2.39 -3.34
N ASN A 147 -14.58 -2.25 -2.19
CA ASN A 147 -16.03 -2.31 -2.06
C ASN A 147 -16.71 -1.16 -2.81
N GLU A 148 -16.20 0.06 -2.70
CA GLU A 148 -16.73 1.21 -3.44
C GLU A 148 -16.61 1.07 -4.96
N LEU A 149 -15.59 0.34 -5.43
CA LEU A 149 -15.39 0.03 -6.84
C LEU A 149 -16.20 -1.19 -7.31
N GLY A 150 -16.71 -2.01 -6.38
CA GLY A 150 -17.37 -3.28 -6.71
C GLY A 150 -16.42 -4.32 -7.31
N VAL A 151 -15.15 -4.33 -6.88
CA VAL A 151 -14.13 -5.29 -7.36
C VAL A 151 -13.78 -6.31 -6.28
N CYS A 152 -13.18 -7.43 -6.68
CA CYS A 152 -12.60 -8.37 -5.72
C CYS A 152 -11.54 -7.66 -4.86
N CYS A 153 -11.42 -8.03 -3.58
CA CYS A 153 -10.37 -7.54 -2.69
C CYS A 153 -9.56 -8.72 -2.15
N LEU A 154 -8.25 -8.53 -2.07
CA LEU A 154 -7.32 -9.45 -1.41
C LEU A 154 -6.39 -8.64 -0.49
N LEU A 155 -6.37 -8.95 0.80
CA LEU A 155 -5.56 -8.22 1.78
C LEU A 155 -4.29 -8.98 2.15
N ILE A 156 -3.19 -8.27 2.38
CA ILE A 156 -1.89 -8.84 2.74
C ILE A 156 -1.52 -8.44 4.18
N ALA A 157 -1.37 -9.44 5.05
CA ALA A 157 -1.05 -9.28 6.46
C ALA A 157 0.46 -9.10 6.78
N ASN A 158 1.27 -8.67 5.80
CA ASN A 158 2.68 -8.30 6.01
C ASN A 158 2.94 -6.78 5.87
N GLY A 159 1.88 -5.97 5.82
CA GLY A 159 1.98 -4.52 5.67
C GLY A 159 1.57 -3.73 6.92
N HIS A 160 0.79 -2.68 6.69
CA HIS A 160 0.43 -1.65 7.66
C HIS A 160 -0.53 -2.10 8.76
N GLN A 161 -1.30 -3.16 8.57
CA GLN A 161 -2.23 -3.68 9.59
C GLN A 161 -1.98 -5.16 9.90
N THR A 162 -2.46 -5.61 11.06
CA THR A 162 -2.30 -7.00 11.51
C THR A 162 -3.34 -7.91 10.88
N TYR A 163 -3.06 -9.22 10.82
CA TYR A 163 -4.00 -10.22 10.32
C TYR A 163 -5.35 -10.16 11.04
N GLU A 164 -5.34 -10.02 12.37
CA GLU A 164 -6.54 -9.99 13.22
C GLU A 164 -7.43 -8.77 12.95
N ARG A 165 -6.84 -7.67 12.44
CA ARG A 165 -7.61 -6.50 12.01
C ARG A 165 -8.20 -6.71 10.63
N LEU A 166 -7.38 -7.19 9.70
CA LEU A 166 -7.78 -7.40 8.31
C LEU A 166 -8.88 -8.47 8.20
N SER A 167 -8.78 -9.57 8.95
CA SER A 167 -9.74 -10.68 8.89
C SER A 167 -11.16 -10.31 9.34
N LYS A 168 -11.32 -9.25 10.15
CA LYS A 168 -12.63 -8.72 10.56
C LYS A 168 -13.42 -8.10 9.41
N SER A 169 -12.78 -7.79 8.29
CA SER A 169 -13.47 -7.30 7.08
C SER A 169 -14.32 -8.39 6.41
N GLY A 170 -14.05 -9.67 6.67
CA GLY A 170 -14.61 -10.79 5.93
C GLY A 170 -13.96 -11.02 4.55
N CYS A 171 -13.00 -10.19 4.17
CA CYS A 171 -12.19 -10.35 2.96
C CYS A 171 -11.14 -11.47 3.13
N GLU A 172 -10.72 -12.08 2.02
CA GLU A 172 -9.58 -12.99 2.03
C GLU A 172 -8.31 -12.26 2.46
N VAL A 173 -7.58 -12.85 3.40
CA VAL A 173 -6.32 -12.29 3.92
C VAL A 173 -5.20 -13.30 3.76
N VAL A 174 -4.21 -12.95 2.96
CA VAL A 174 -2.98 -13.73 2.77
C VAL A 174 -1.85 -13.21 3.64
N LYS A 175 -0.82 -14.03 3.91
CA LYS A 175 0.24 -13.64 4.84
C LYS A 175 1.23 -12.70 4.18
N ASN A 176 1.64 -12.97 2.95
CA ASN A 176 2.63 -12.17 2.22
C ASN A 176 2.28 -12.05 0.73
N LEU A 177 3.14 -11.34 -0.01
CA LEU A 177 2.94 -11.11 -1.44
C LEU A 177 3.04 -12.40 -2.28
N ASP A 178 3.88 -13.36 -1.92
CA ASP A 178 3.99 -14.65 -2.64
C ASP A 178 2.70 -15.47 -2.58
N ASP A 179 1.96 -15.39 -1.47
CA ASP A 179 0.65 -16.06 -1.35
C ASP A 179 -0.36 -15.56 -2.41
N THR A 180 -0.19 -14.36 -2.97
CA THR A 180 -1.05 -13.87 -4.07
C THR A 180 -0.92 -14.72 -5.33
N ILE A 181 0.27 -15.24 -5.62
CA ILE A 181 0.52 -16.13 -6.75
C ILE A 181 -0.31 -17.41 -6.58
N ARG A 182 -0.35 -17.96 -5.36
CA ARG A 182 -1.14 -19.15 -5.04
C ARG A 182 -2.64 -18.87 -5.09
N TYR A 183 -3.09 -17.74 -4.55
CA TYR A 183 -4.49 -17.33 -4.57
C TYR A 183 -5.05 -17.23 -5.99
N PHE A 184 -4.29 -16.65 -6.93
CA PHE A 184 -4.69 -16.52 -8.33
C PHE A 184 -4.32 -17.74 -9.21
N GLY A 185 -3.75 -18.81 -8.63
CA GLY A 185 -3.35 -20.01 -9.38
C GLY A 185 -2.28 -19.73 -10.45
N LEU A 186 -1.38 -18.78 -10.22
CA LEU A 186 -0.36 -18.37 -11.19
C LEU A 186 0.86 -19.28 -11.16
N ASN A 187 1.48 -19.49 -12.32
CA ASN A 187 2.76 -20.18 -12.42
C ASN A 187 3.85 -19.41 -11.67
N HIS A 188 4.42 -20.00 -10.61
CA HIS A 188 5.51 -19.42 -9.83
C HIS A 188 6.87 -19.58 -10.55
N PHE A 189 7.82 -18.69 -10.29
CA PHE A 189 9.21 -18.94 -10.70
C PHE A 189 9.78 -20.05 -9.83
N GLU A 190 10.22 -21.16 -10.42
CA GLU A 190 11.30 -21.93 -9.81
C GLU A 190 12.53 -21.02 -9.84
N THR A 191 12.96 -20.53 -8.68
CA THR A 191 14.34 -20.04 -8.57
C THR A 191 15.21 -21.25 -8.86
N ASN A 192 15.87 -21.26 -10.02
CA ASN A 192 16.98 -22.17 -10.27
C ASN A 192 17.96 -21.99 -9.12
N THR A 193 17.90 -22.89 -8.13
CA THR A 193 18.97 -23.05 -7.16
C THR A 193 20.18 -23.37 -7.99
N ILE A 194 21.11 -22.43 -8.09
CA ILE A 194 22.42 -22.68 -8.65
C ILE A 194 22.97 -23.80 -7.78
N LYS A 195 22.96 -25.03 -8.31
CA LYS A 195 23.76 -26.12 -7.75
C LYS A 195 25.20 -25.65 -7.93
N THR A 196 25.76 -25.09 -6.88
CA THR A 196 27.21 -25.01 -6.71
C THR A 196 27.74 -26.44 -6.85
N LYS A 197 28.37 -26.71 -7.98
CA LYS A 197 29.30 -27.82 -8.13
C LYS A 197 30.55 -27.54 -7.31
#